data_AF-A0A161PME0-F1
#
_entry.id   AF-A0A161PME0-F1
#
_cell.length_a   1.000
_cell.length_b   1.000
_cell.length_c   1.000
_cell.angle_alpha   90.00
_cell.angle_beta   90.00
_cell.angle_gamma   90.00
#
_symmetry.space_group_name_H-M   'P 1'
#
loop_
_entity.id
_entity.type
_entity.pdbx_description
1 polymer ?
#
loop_
_entity_poly.entity_id
_entity_poly.type
_entity_poly.pdbx_seq_one_letter_code
_entity_poly.pdbx_strand_id
1 'polypeptide(L)' 'MKQTINQKRPKYQERLNVIKLEIDYELMSLYDALRTKDETSKEDSIRRLQQLRNDLSKMSYLK' A
#
# COMPACT_ATOMS: atom_id res chain seq x y z
N MET A 1 2.86 -30.03 25.33
CA MET A 1 3.59 -28.87 24.77
C MET A 1 3.11 -28.67 23.34
N LYS A 2 2.36 -27.60 23.05
CA LYS A 2 1.89 -27.33 21.68
C LYS A 2 3.04 -26.68 20.92
N GLN A 3 3.68 -27.43 20.02
CA GLN A 3 4.62 -26.87 19.06
C GLN A 3 3.83 -25.94 18.13
N THR A 4 3.94 -24.64 18.36
CA THR A 4 3.43 -23.65 17.43
C THR A 4 4.28 -23.72 16.17
N ILE A 5 3.67 -24.21 15.10
CA ILE A 5 4.26 -24.25 13.77
C ILE A 5 4.46 -22.78 13.36
N ASN A 6 5.66 -22.25 13.59
CA ASN A 6 6.06 -20.94 13.13
C ASN A 6 6.24 -21.01 11.61
N GLN A 7 5.15 -21.06 10.86
CA GLN A 7 5.17 -20.87 9.41
C GLN A 7 5.57 -19.43 9.17
N LYS A 8 6.88 -19.17 9.06
CA LYS A 8 7.43 -17.91 8.58
C LYS A 8 6.77 -17.63 7.23
N ARG A 9 5.71 -16.81 7.21
CA ARG A 9 5.19 -16.26 5.97
C ARG A 9 6.39 -15.63 5.26
N PRO A 10 6.59 -15.87 3.96
CA PRO A 10 7.69 -15.25 3.26
C PRO A 10 7.54 -13.74 3.41
N LYS A 11 8.58 -13.06 3.95
CA LYS A 11 8.59 -11.60 4.21
C LYS A 11 8.05 -10.77 3.04
N TYR A 12 8.16 -11.31 1.82
CA TYR A 12 7.57 -10.77 0.61
C TYR A 12 6.04 -10.61 0.67
N GLN A 13 5.30 -11.65 1.10
CA GLN A 13 3.84 -11.61 1.20
C GLN A 13 3.37 -10.61 2.26
N GLU A 14 4.10 -10.50 3.38
CA GLU A 14 3.79 -9.51 4.41
C GLU A 14 3.96 -8.10 3.88
N ARG A 15 5.08 -7.80 3.22
CA ARG A 15 5.29 -6.48 2.60
C ARG A 15 4.26 -6.17 1.53
N LEU A 16 3.90 -7.15 0.70
CA LEU A 16 2.86 -6.98 -0.32
C LEU A 16 1.52 -6.59 0.29
N ASN A 17 1.15 -7.21 1.41
CA ASN A 17 -0.08 -6.89 2.12
C ASN A 17 -0.04 -5.50 2.75
N VAL A 18 1.11 -5.07 3.28
CA VAL A 18 1.28 -3.71 3.82
C VAL A 18 1.14 -2.67 2.70
N ILE A 19 1.79 -2.87 1.55
CA ILE A 19 1.67 -1.92 0.42
C ILE A 19 0.22 -1.83 -0.07
N LYS A 20 -0.51 -2.94 -0.13
CA LYS A 20 -1.94 -2.91 -0.49
C LYS A 20 -2.76 -2.11 0.51
N LEU A 21 -2.53 -2.31 1.80
CA LEU A 21 -3.19 -1.56 2.86
C LEU A 21 -2.89 -0.05 2.74
N GLU A 22 -1.63 0.32 2.48
CA GLU A 22 -1.23 1.72 2.27
C GLU A 22 -1.91 2.33 1.03
N ILE A 23 -2.06 1.56 -0.05
CA ILE A 23 -2.82 2.00 -1.24
C ILE A 23 -4.29 2.24 -0.89
N ASP A 24 -4.92 1.33 -0.15
CA ASP A 24 -6.33 1.48 0.26
C ASP A 24 -6.53 2.75 1.11
N TYR A 25 -5.62 3.01 2.06
CA TYR A 25 -5.65 4.23 2.87
C TYR A 25 -5.45 5.50 2.04
N GLU A 26 -4.48 5.51 1.11
CA GLU A 26 -4.22 6.71 0.31
C GLU A 26 -5.33 6.97 -0.72
N LEU A 27 -6.00 5.93 -1.22
CA LEU A 27 -7.22 6.08 -2.03
C LEU A 27 -8.38 6.69 -1.23
N MET A 28 -8.52 6.33 0.04
CA MET A 28 -9.50 6.96 0.94
C MET A 28 -9.17 8.45 1.16
N SER A 29 -7.91 8.78 1.43
CA SER A 29 -7.45 10.18 1.53
C SER A 29 -7.71 10.98 0.24
N LEU A 30 -7.43 10.37 -0.92
CA LEU A 30 -7.69 11.00 -2.22
C LEU A 30 -9.18 11.25 -2.42
N TYR A 31 -10.05 10.30 -2.06
CA TYR A 31 -11.49 10.46 -2.15
C TYR A 31 -11.97 11.66 -1.31
N ASP A 32 -11.49 11.79 -0.09
CA ASP A 32 -11.84 12.92 0.77
C ASP A 32 -11.33 14.26 0.20
N ALA A 33 -10.09 14.30 -0.29
CA ALA A 33 -9.53 15.49 -0.94
C ALA A 33 -10.34 15.92 -2.18
N LEU A 34 -10.78 14.95 -2.99
CA LEU A 34 -11.66 15.20 -4.13
C LEU A 34 -13.02 15.77 -3.70
N ARG A 35 -13.59 15.27 -2.59
CA ARG A 35 -14.86 15.77 -2.06
C ARG A 35 -14.76 17.17 -1.49
N THR A 36 -13.66 17.49 -0.82
CA THR A 36 -13.41 18.82 -0.24
C THR A 36 -12.86 19.82 -1.25
N LYS A 37 -12.54 19.37 -2.48
CA LYS A 37 -11.85 20.16 -3.52
C LYS A 37 -10.51 20.71 -3.04
N ASP A 38 -9.85 19.97 -2.15
CA ASP A 38 -8.50 20.29 -1.70
C ASP A 38 -7.48 19.80 -2.75
N GLU A 39 -7.10 20.70 -3.64
CA GLU A 39 -6.17 20.45 -4.73
C GLU A 39 -4.77 20.03 -4.23
N THR A 40 -4.32 20.58 -3.10
CA THR A 40 -3.00 20.25 -2.53
C THR A 40 -3.00 18.82 -2.01
N SER A 41 -3.99 18.47 -1.18
CA SER A 41 -4.12 17.10 -0.65
C SER A 41 -4.32 16.09 -1.78
N LYS A 42 -5.09 16.45 -2.83
CA LYS A 42 -5.27 15.61 -4.02
C LYS A 42 -3.94 15.33 -4.73
N GLU A 43 -3.14 16.36 -5.01
CA GLU A 43 -1.85 16.18 -5.66
C GLU A 43 -0.89 15.32 -4.84
N ASP A 44 -0.84 15.53 -3.53
CA ASP A 44 0.01 14.77 -2.63
C ASP A 44 -0.42 13.29 -2.56
N SER A 45 -1.72 13.02 -2.46
CA SER A 45 -2.26 11.66 -2.50
C SER A 45 -1.95 10.96 -3.82
N ILE A 46 -2.09 11.65 -4.95
CA ILE A 46 -1.73 11.10 -6.27
C ILE A 46 -0.23 10.76 -6.32
N ARG A 47 0.65 11.64 -5.84
CA ARG A 47 2.11 11.39 -5.80
C ARG A 47 2.45 10.17 -4.96
N ARG A 48 1.84 10.04 -3.77
CA ARG A 48 2.04 8.87 -2.90
C ARG A 48 1.54 7.58 -3.55
N LEU A 49 0.35 7.59 -4.15
CA LEU A 49 -0.17 6.44 -4.90
C LEU A 49 0.76 6.01 -6.04
N GLN A 50 1.40 6.97 -6.74
CA GLN A 50 2.39 6.65 -7.76
C GLN A 50 3.64 5.98 -7.18
N GLN A 51 4.12 6.43 -6.01
CA GLN A 51 5.24 5.79 -5.32
C GLN A 51 4.88 4.36 -4.89
N LEU A 52 3.73 4.17 -4.26
CA LEU A 52 3.23 2.86 -3.84
C LEU A 52 3.04 1.91 -5.03
N ARG A 53 2.52 2.40 -6.16
CA ARG A 53 2.41 1.64 -7.40
C ARG A 53 3.78 1.20 -7.92
N ASN A 54 4.78 2.08 -7.88
CA ASN A 54 6.13 1.73 -8.33
C ASN A 54 6.77 0.67 -7.42
N ASP A 55 6.55 0.75 -6.11
CA ASP A 55 7.06 -0.24 -5.16
C ASP A 55 6.33 -1.58 -5.28
N LEU A 56 5.01 -1.56 -5.47
CA LEU A 56 4.22 -2.74 -5.81
C LEU A 56 4.72 -3.40 -7.10
N SER A 57 5.02 -2.58 -8.12
CA SER A 57 5.53 -3.05 -9.40
C SER A 57 6.88 -3.74 -9.22
N LYS A 58 7.85 -3.10 -8.55
CA LYS A 58 9.16 -3.70 -8.23
C LYS A 58 9.02 -5.04 -7.52
N MET A 59 8.09 -5.15 -6.58
CA MET A 59 7.81 -6.42 -5.90
C MET A 59 7.22 -7.45 -6.87
N SER A 60 6.23 -7.08 -7.67
CA SER A 60 5.55 -7.99 -8.60
C SER A 60 6.46 -8.57 -9.69
N TYR A 61 7.49 -7.83 -10.10
CA TYR A 61 8.49 -8.27 -11.09
C TYR A 61 9.61 -9.14 -10.51
N LEU A 62 9.75 -9.24 -9.18
CA LEU A 62 10.72 -10.11 -8.50
C LEU A 62 10.23 -11.58 -8.38
N LYS A 63 9.37 -12.01 -9.32
CA LYS A 63 8.68 -13.31 -9.28
C LYS A 63 9.54 -14.45 -9.83
#